data_AF-A0A8R7JYF5-F1
#
_entry.id   AF-A0A8R7JYF5-F1
#
_cell.length_a   1.000
_cell.length_b   1.000
_cell.length_c   1.000
_cell.angle_alpha   90.00
_cell.angle_beta   90.00
_cell.angle_gamma   90.00
#
_symmetry.space_group_name_H-M   'P 1'
#
loop_
_entity.id
_entity.type
_entity.pdbx_description
1 polymer ?
#
loop_
_entity_poly.entity_id
_entity_poly.type
_entity_poly.pdbx_seq_one_letter_code
_entity_poly.pdbx_strand_id
1 'polypeptide(L)'
;MADHMELSIESGGRPPPTPQISLVGLFLACMVAGGVQYGWALQLSLLTPYVQTLGIPHALTSVMWLCGPIAGLIVQPCVGLSSDKCGSPLGRRRPFILSGCIVISISVIIVGFSSDIGYALGDTKDDCKDYTGPRYRAAAAFILGFWLLDFSNNTVQGPARALMADLS
;
A
#
# COMPACT_ATOMS: atom_id res chain seq x y z
N MET A 1 -24.91 36.30 51.05
CA MET A 1 -25.40 35.41 49.98
C MET A 1 -25.11 35.97 48.57
N ALA A 2 -24.19 36.95 48.43
CA ALA A 2 -23.75 37.50 47.15
C ALA A 2 -22.30 37.11 46.79
N ASP A 3 -21.47 36.74 47.77
CA ASP A 3 -20.05 36.40 47.55
C ASP A 3 -19.77 35.01 46.95
N HIS A 4 -20.79 34.15 46.81
CA HIS A 4 -20.63 32.81 46.22
C HIS A 4 -20.91 32.74 44.72
N MET A 5 -21.31 33.85 44.08
CA MET A 5 -21.63 33.88 42.65
C MET A 5 -20.52 34.49 41.76
N GLU A 6 -19.54 35.16 42.37
CA GLU A 6 -18.41 35.79 41.66
C GLU A 6 -17.24 34.83 41.38
N LEU A 7 -17.21 33.63 41.98
CA LEU A 7 -16.08 32.70 41.85
C LEU A 7 -16.18 31.74 40.65
N SER A 8 -17.24 31.85 39.83
CA SER A 8 -17.44 30.99 38.65
C SER A 8 -16.97 31.63 37.34
N ILE A 9 -16.40 32.84 37.37
CA ILE A 9 -16.03 33.59 36.14
C ILE A 9 -14.53 33.48 35.77
N GLU A 10 -13.67 32.91 36.62
CA GLU A 10 -12.24 32.76 36.31
C GLU A 10 -11.82 31.29 36.07
N SER A 11 -12.44 30.64 35.09
CA SER A 11 -11.79 29.52 34.39
C SER A 11 -11.86 29.79 32.89
N GLY A 12 -11.21 30.88 32.49
CA GLY A 12 -10.82 31.13 31.10
C GLY A 12 -9.77 30.11 30.68
N GLY A 13 -10.17 28.85 30.53
CA GLY A 13 -9.36 27.82 29.90
C GLY A 13 -8.97 28.34 28.52
N ARG A 14 -7.66 28.49 28.27
CA ARG A 14 -7.16 28.80 26.93
C ARG A 14 -7.85 27.85 25.95
N PRO A 15 -8.40 28.33 24.81
CA PRO A 15 -8.83 27.42 23.78
C PRO A 15 -7.66 26.47 23.49
N PRO A 16 -7.91 25.15 23.35
CA PRO A 16 -6.84 24.21 23.04
C PRO A 16 -6.07 24.78 21.84
N PRO A 17 -4.73 24.78 21.88
CA PRO A 17 -3.93 25.31 20.77
C PRO A 17 -4.43 24.63 19.50
N THR A 18 -4.87 25.45 18.54
CA THR A 18 -5.30 24.93 17.24
C THR A 18 -4.14 24.13 16.68
N PRO A 19 -4.34 22.85 16.29
CA PRO A 19 -3.28 22.07 15.70
C PRO A 19 -2.75 22.86 14.50
N GLN A 20 -1.47 23.23 14.55
CA GLN A 20 -0.85 23.95 13.45
C GLN A 20 -0.76 22.99 12.27
N ILE A 21 -1.67 23.17 11.31
CA ILE A 21 -1.75 22.38 10.09
C ILE A 21 -0.43 22.56 9.35
N SER A 22 0.43 21.54 9.43
CA SER A 22 1.65 21.51 8.64
C SER A 22 1.26 21.20 7.20
N LEU A 23 1.17 22.23 6.35
CA LEU A 23 0.85 22.09 4.93
C LEU A 23 1.81 21.11 4.21
N VAL A 24 3.07 21.08 4.64
CA VAL A 24 4.06 20.10 4.16
C VAL A 24 3.71 18.68 4.59
N GLY A 25 3.32 18.48 5.86
CA GLY A 25 2.86 17.19 6.35
C GLY A 25 1.62 16.69 5.62
N LEU A 26 0.66 17.58 5.37
CA LEU A 26 -0.54 17.28 4.59
C LEU A 26 -0.19 16.90 3.14
N PHE A 27 0.67 17.67 2.49
CA PHE A 27 1.13 17.38 1.14
C PHE A 27 1.80 15.99 1.05
N LEU A 28 2.71 15.67 1.99
CA LEU A 28 3.38 14.38 2.03
C LEU A 28 2.40 13.21 2.27
N ALA A 29 1.41 13.39 3.14
CA ALA A 29 0.37 12.40 3.37
C ALA A 29 -0.49 12.18 2.11
N CYS A 30 -0.85 13.25 1.41
CA CYS A 30 -1.56 13.19 0.13
C CYS A 30 -0.74 12.49 -0.96
N MET A 31 0.57 12.71 -1.02
CA MET A 31 1.44 12.01 -1.99
C MET A 31 1.44 10.49 -1.77
N VAL A 32 1.47 10.04 -0.51
CA VAL A 32 1.38 8.60 -0.19
C VAL A 32 0.03 8.05 -0.64
N ALA A 33 -1.07 8.72 -0.31
CA ALA A 33 -2.41 8.28 -0.71
C ALA A 33 -2.57 8.26 -2.24
N GLY A 34 -2.05 9.28 -2.93
CA GLY A 34 -2.02 9.33 -4.39
C GLY A 34 -1.18 8.21 -5.00
N GLY A 35 -0.03 7.88 -4.40
CA GLY A 35 0.82 6.76 -4.82
C GLY A 35 0.12 5.41 -4.73
N VAL A 36 -0.64 5.16 -3.66
CA VAL A 36 -1.45 3.94 -3.51
C VAL A 36 -2.49 3.85 -4.63
N GLN A 37 -3.20 4.95 -4.93
CA GLN A 37 -4.21 4.98 -6.00
C GLN A 37 -3.59 4.77 -7.39
N TYR A 38 -2.43 5.37 -7.63
CA TYR A 38 -1.67 5.14 -8.85
C TYR A 38 -1.24 3.67 -8.99
N GLY A 39 -0.77 3.04 -7.91
CA GLY A 39 -0.42 1.62 -7.88
C GLY A 39 -1.61 0.71 -8.21
N TRP A 40 -2.80 1.02 -7.71
CA TRP A 40 -4.03 0.32 -8.11
C TRP A 40 -4.34 0.51 -9.59
N ALA A 41 -4.27 1.74 -10.10
CA ALA A 41 -4.50 2.02 -11.51
C ALA A 41 -3.53 1.24 -12.43
N LEU A 42 -2.26 1.14 -12.04
CA LEU A 42 -1.26 0.34 -12.75
C LEU A 42 -1.59 -1.14 -12.73
N GLN A 43 -1.99 -1.69 -11.58
CA GLN A 43 -2.37 -3.10 -11.48
C GLN A 43 -3.56 -3.42 -12.39
N LEU A 44 -4.61 -2.60 -12.37
CA LEU A 44 -5.79 -2.78 -13.21
C LEU A 44 -5.46 -2.66 -14.71
N SER A 45 -4.49 -1.82 -15.06
CA SER A 45 -4.15 -1.50 -16.46
C SER A 45 -3.12 -2.44 -17.07
N LEU A 46 -2.12 -2.88 -16.28
CA LEU A 46 -0.97 -3.64 -16.76
C LEU A 46 -1.13 -5.15 -16.60
N LEU A 47 -2.00 -5.61 -15.70
CA LEU A 47 -2.17 -7.04 -15.43
C LEU A 47 -2.54 -7.85 -16.69
N THR A 48 -3.62 -7.45 -17.35
CA THR A 48 -4.14 -8.16 -18.54
C THR A 48 -3.13 -8.20 -19.70
N PRO A 49 -2.55 -7.07 -20.16
CA PRO A 49 -1.59 -7.11 -21.27
C PRO A 49 -0.30 -7.87 -20.92
N TYR A 50 0.15 -7.83 -19.66
CA TYR A 50 1.37 -8.54 -19.26
C TYR A 50 1.17 -10.06 -19.26
N VAL A 51 0.06 -10.55 -18.71
CA VAL A 51 -0.30 -11.98 -18.74
C VAL A 51 -0.39 -12.51 -20.18
N GLN A 52 -0.99 -11.72 -21.08
CA GLN A 52 -1.09 -12.08 -22.50
C GLN A 52 0.29 -12.12 -23.17
N THR A 53 1.16 -11.16 -22.87
CA THR A 53 2.53 -11.10 -23.40
C THR A 53 3.39 -12.28 -22.93
N LEU A 54 3.19 -12.76 -21.69
CA LEU A 54 3.92 -13.92 -21.15
C LEU A 54 3.34 -15.28 -21.61
N GLY A 55 2.23 -15.29 -22.38
CA GLY A 55 1.57 -16.52 -22.82
C GLY A 55 0.99 -17.34 -21.66
N ILE A 56 0.67 -16.68 -20.54
CA ILE A 56 0.16 -17.35 -19.34
C ILE A 56 -1.30 -17.76 -19.55
N PRO A 57 -1.72 -18.99 -19.18
CA PRO A 57 -3.11 -19.41 -19.29
C PRO A 57 -4.05 -18.53 -18.47
N HIS A 58 -5.22 -18.21 -19.03
CA HIS A 58 -6.25 -17.36 -18.41
C HIS A 58 -6.65 -17.80 -16.99
N ALA A 59 -6.52 -19.08 -16.65
CA ALA A 59 -6.79 -19.60 -15.30
C ALA A 59 -5.90 -18.93 -14.23
N LEU A 60 -4.65 -18.58 -14.56
CA LEU A 60 -3.73 -17.91 -13.62
C LEU A 60 -4.08 -16.42 -13.45
N THR A 61 -4.74 -15.79 -14.41
CA THR A 61 -5.30 -14.45 -14.24
C THR A 61 -6.33 -14.44 -13.11
N SER A 62 -7.17 -15.47 -12.99
CA SER A 62 -8.13 -15.58 -11.88
C SER A 62 -7.43 -15.67 -10.52
N VAL A 63 -6.27 -16.34 -10.45
CA VAL A 63 -5.44 -16.41 -9.23
C VAL A 63 -4.88 -15.02 -8.88
N MET A 64 -4.48 -14.23 -9.87
CA MET A 64 -4.03 -12.85 -9.65
C MET A 64 -5.12 -12.01 -9.01
N TRP A 65 -6.33 -12.03 -9.57
CA TRP A 65 -7.46 -11.25 -9.04
C TRP A 65 -7.97 -11.72 -7.69
N LEU A 66 -7.67 -12.96 -7.30
CA LEU A 66 -8.01 -13.48 -5.97
C LEU A 66 -7.25 -12.73 -4.85
N CYS A 67 -6.14 -12.05 -5.17
CA CYS A 67 -5.41 -11.27 -4.18
C CYS A 67 -6.30 -10.22 -3.50
N GLY A 68 -7.20 -9.54 -4.23
CA GLY A 68 -8.05 -8.48 -3.69
C GLY A 68 -8.95 -8.92 -2.53
N PRO A 69 -9.82 -9.94 -2.70
CA PRO A 69 -10.64 -10.45 -1.60
C PRO A 69 -9.82 -11.08 -0.48
N ILE A 70 -8.71 -11.75 -0.78
CA ILE A 70 -7.82 -12.32 0.25
C ILE A 70 -7.13 -11.21 1.06
N ALA A 71 -6.66 -10.16 0.40
CA ALA A 71 -6.07 -8.99 1.04
C ALA A 71 -7.11 -8.30 1.95
N GLY A 72 -8.32 -8.11 1.44
CA GLY A 72 -9.44 -7.57 2.22
C GLY A 72 -9.72 -8.39 3.48
N LEU A 73 -9.70 -9.72 3.37
CA LEU A 73 -9.97 -10.62 4.49
C LEU A 73 -8.83 -10.70 5.52
N ILE A 74 -7.57 -10.68 5.07
CA ILE A 74 -6.41 -10.96 5.93
C ILE A 74 -5.67 -9.67 6.31
N VAL A 75 -5.31 -8.85 5.32
CA VAL A 75 -4.46 -7.68 5.54
C VAL A 75 -5.18 -6.64 6.40
N GLN A 76 -6.45 -6.38 6.14
CA GLN A 76 -7.21 -5.38 6.89
C GLN A 76 -7.27 -5.68 8.41
N PRO A 77 -7.68 -6.87 8.88
CA PRO A 77 -7.68 -7.17 10.31
C PRO A 77 -6.28 -7.27 10.91
N CYS A 78 -5.31 -7.84 10.18
CA CYS A 78 -3.93 -7.94 10.68
C CYS A 78 -3.28 -6.57 10.89
N VAL A 79 -3.46 -5.66 9.94
CA VAL A 79 -2.93 -4.29 10.00
C VAL A 79 -3.68 -3.47 11.04
N GLY A 80 -5.01 -3.64 11.16
CA GLY A 80 -5.80 -3.01 12.21
C GLY A 80 -5.28 -3.37 13.62
N LEU A 81 -5.16 -4.67 13.91
CA LEU A 81 -4.67 -5.14 15.21
C LEU A 81 -3.19 -4.78 15.47
N SER A 82 -2.34 -4.83 14.44
CA SER A 82 -0.92 -4.48 14.58
C SER A 82 -0.72 -2.98 14.76
N SER A 83 -1.50 -2.15 14.05
CA SER A 83 -1.48 -0.69 14.19
C SER A 83 -1.86 -0.27 15.61
N ASP A 84 -2.83 -0.93 16.22
CA ASP A 84 -3.28 -0.60 17.57
C ASP A 84 -2.26 -0.94 18.66
N LYS A 85 -1.44 -1.97 18.44
CA LYS A 85 -0.40 -2.43 19.39
C LYS A 85 0.95 -1.72 19.24
N CYS A 86 1.11 -0.84 18.26
CA CYS A 86 2.41 -0.24 17.94
C CYS A 86 2.69 1.02 18.78
N GLY A 87 3.69 0.92 19.68
CA GLY A 87 4.20 2.03 20.50
C GLY A 87 5.51 2.63 19.99
N SER A 88 5.65 2.83 18.67
CA SER A 88 6.91 3.34 18.09
C SER A 88 7.16 4.81 18.46
N PRO A 89 8.43 5.24 18.62
CA PRO A 89 8.79 6.64 18.87
C PRO A 89 8.46 7.58 17.70
N LEU A 90 8.17 7.03 16.51
CA LEU A 90 7.76 7.78 15.31
C LEU A 90 6.23 8.01 15.25
N GLY A 91 5.49 7.62 16.29
CA GLY A 91 4.03 7.63 16.34
C GLY A 91 3.41 6.30 15.90
N ARG A 92 2.10 6.16 16.08
CA ARG A 92 1.38 4.89 15.89
C ARG A 92 1.16 4.52 14.41
N ARG A 93 1.08 5.51 13.51
CA ARG A 93 0.65 5.33 12.10
C ARG A 93 1.79 5.40 11.07
N ARG A 94 2.81 6.22 11.31
CA ARG A 94 3.96 6.43 10.41
C ARG A 94 4.81 5.18 10.13
N PRO A 95 5.12 4.28 11.10
CA PRO A 95 5.95 3.10 10.82
C PRO A 95 5.28 2.11 9.85
N PHE A 96 3.95 1.99 9.87
CA PHE A 96 3.21 1.13 8.92
C PHE A 96 3.23 1.69 7.51
N ILE A 97 3.11 3.01 7.36
CA ILE A 97 3.24 3.67 6.06
C ILE A 97 4.65 3.47 5.50
N LEU A 98 5.69 3.71 6.31
CA LEU A 98 7.08 3.57 5.87
C LEU A 98 7.43 2.13 5.50
N SER A 99 7.09 1.16 6.35
CA SER A 99 7.32 -0.26 6.06
C SER A 99 6.55 -0.70 4.81
N GLY A 100 5.28 -0.31 4.68
CA GLY A 100 4.49 -0.60 3.48
C GLY A 100 5.07 0.04 2.21
N CYS A 101 5.53 1.30 2.25
CA CYS A 101 6.19 1.94 1.11
C CYS A 101 7.49 1.23 0.69
N ILE A 102 8.27 0.71 1.64
CA ILE A 102 9.47 -0.09 1.34
C ILE A 102 9.07 -1.39 0.63
N VAL A 103 8.07 -2.10 1.15
CA VAL A 103 7.61 -3.36 0.53
C VAL A 103 6.98 -3.10 -0.84
N ILE A 104 6.23 -2.01 -1.02
CA ILE A 104 5.73 -1.58 -2.34
C ILE A 104 6.89 -1.37 -3.31
N SER A 105 7.94 -0.65 -2.89
CA SER A 105 9.11 -0.37 -3.74
C SER A 105 9.81 -1.66 -4.18
N ILE A 106 10.00 -2.61 -3.26
CA ILE A 106 10.57 -3.93 -3.56
C ILE A 106 9.66 -4.71 -4.51
N SER A 107 8.34 -4.67 -4.27
CA SER A 107 7.36 -5.40 -5.09
C SER A 107 7.32 -4.87 -6.52
N VAL A 108 7.36 -3.55 -6.70
CA VAL A 108 7.42 -2.92 -8.03
C VAL A 108 8.67 -3.36 -8.79
N ILE A 109 9.82 -3.46 -8.12
CA ILE A 109 11.06 -3.97 -8.72
C ILE A 109 10.87 -5.43 -9.14
N ILE A 110 10.35 -6.29 -8.26
CA ILE A 110 10.10 -7.71 -8.60
C ILE A 110 9.15 -7.83 -9.80
N VAL A 111 8.07 -7.04 -9.84
CA VAL A 111 7.10 -7.03 -10.94
C VAL A 111 7.75 -6.56 -12.24
N GLY A 112 8.49 -5.45 -12.21
CA GLY A 112 9.15 -4.87 -13.39
C GLY A 112 10.28 -5.75 -13.94
N PHE A 113 11.03 -6.40 -13.07
CA PHE A 113 12.12 -7.32 -13.44
C PHE A 113 11.70 -8.79 -13.44
N SER A 114 10.41 -9.11 -13.37
CA SER A 114 9.93 -10.50 -13.30
C SER A 114 10.35 -11.35 -14.49
N SER A 115 10.40 -10.74 -15.69
CA SER A 115 10.95 -11.36 -16.89
C SER A 115 12.44 -11.70 -16.73
N ASP A 116 13.24 -10.76 -16.23
CA ASP A 116 14.68 -10.92 -16.00
C ASP A 116 14.99 -11.98 -14.95
N ILE A 117 14.22 -11.98 -13.85
CA ILE A 117 14.26 -12.99 -12.79
C ILE A 117 13.90 -14.37 -13.35
N GLY A 118 12.89 -14.46 -14.21
CA GLY A 118 12.52 -15.70 -14.89
C GLY A 118 13.66 -16.27 -15.74
N TYR A 119 14.34 -15.41 -16.51
CA TYR A 119 15.51 -15.81 -17.30
C TYR A 119 16.67 -16.28 -16.41
N ALA A 120 16.97 -15.53 -15.34
CA ALA A 120 18.01 -15.90 -14.39
C ALA A 120 17.73 -17.25 -13.70
N LEU A 121 16.46 -17.58 -13.49
CA LEU A 121 16.01 -18.85 -12.93
C LEU A 121 15.94 -19.98 -13.97
N GLY A 122 16.27 -19.74 -15.24
CA GLY A 122 16.36 -20.78 -16.27
C GLY A 122 15.20 -20.83 -17.26
N ASP A 123 14.40 -19.77 -17.40
CA ASP A 123 13.55 -19.62 -18.59
C ASP A 123 14.42 -19.35 -19.84
N THR A 124 14.02 -19.91 -20.99
CA THR A 124 14.77 -19.82 -22.25
C THR A 124 14.93 -18.36 -22.72
N LYS A 125 16.11 -18.04 -23.29
CA LYS A 125 16.54 -16.71 -23.77
C LYS A 125 15.94 -16.26 -25.11
N ASP A 126 14.89 -16.90 -25.60
CA ASP A 126 14.36 -16.55 -26.91
C ASP A 126 13.66 -15.19 -26.88
N ASP A 127 13.96 -14.36 -27.87
CA ASP A 127 13.39 -13.03 -28.06
C ASP A 127 11.86 -13.09 -28.11
N CYS A 128 11.19 -12.03 -27.62
CA CYS A 128 9.73 -11.90 -27.57
C CYS A 128 9.00 -12.06 -28.93
N LYS A 129 9.73 -12.17 -30.03
CA LYS A 129 9.17 -12.37 -31.38
C LYS A 129 9.04 -13.84 -31.79
N ASP A 130 9.82 -14.76 -31.21
CA ASP A 130 9.96 -16.12 -31.74
C ASP A 130 9.64 -17.25 -30.74
N TYR A 131 9.38 -16.95 -29.45
CA TYR A 131 9.12 -18.01 -28.46
C TYR A 131 7.62 -18.26 -28.17
N THR A 132 7.18 -19.49 -28.44
CA THR A 132 5.85 -20.03 -28.15
C THR A 132 5.90 -21.05 -26.99
N GLY A 133 6.16 -20.57 -25.76
CA GLY A 133 6.13 -21.42 -24.57
C GLY A 133 5.79 -20.68 -23.28
N PRO A 134 5.05 -21.30 -22.33
CA PRO A 134 4.66 -20.65 -21.07
C PRO A 134 5.88 -20.45 -20.15
N ARG A 135 6.27 -19.20 -19.90
CA ARG A 135 7.34 -18.83 -18.96
C ARG A 135 6.84 -18.92 -17.51
N TYR A 136 6.72 -20.14 -17.01
CA TYR A 136 6.16 -20.40 -15.69
C TYR A 136 6.97 -19.77 -14.55
N ARG A 137 8.28 -19.56 -14.72
CA ARG A 137 9.15 -18.95 -13.70
C ARG A 137 8.98 -17.43 -13.67
N ALA A 138 9.03 -16.77 -14.82
CA ALA A 138 8.70 -15.35 -14.93
C ALA A 138 7.26 -15.06 -14.45
N ALA A 139 6.31 -15.93 -14.83
CA ALA A 139 4.93 -15.86 -14.37
C ALA A 139 4.83 -15.96 -12.85
N ALA A 140 5.51 -16.93 -12.22
CA ALA A 140 5.50 -17.09 -10.77
C ALA A 140 6.09 -15.86 -10.06
N ALA A 141 7.22 -15.33 -10.54
CA ALA A 141 7.82 -14.10 -10.00
C ALA A 141 6.88 -12.90 -10.11
N PHE A 142 6.21 -12.73 -11.26
CA PHE A 142 5.21 -11.68 -11.47
C PHE A 142 4.01 -11.84 -10.55
N ILE A 143 3.47 -13.06 -10.42
CA ILE A 143 2.31 -13.34 -9.54
C ILE A 143 2.63 -13.03 -8.09
N LEU A 144 3.79 -13.48 -7.61
CA LEU A 144 4.24 -13.21 -6.24
C LEU A 144 4.46 -11.71 -6.00
N GLY A 145 5.14 -11.03 -6.93
CA GLY A 145 5.36 -9.58 -6.85
C GLY A 145 4.06 -8.78 -6.87
N PHE A 146 3.10 -9.18 -7.70
CA PHE A 146 1.78 -8.56 -7.79
C PHE A 146 0.98 -8.72 -6.50
N TRP A 147 0.92 -9.93 -5.95
CA TRP A 147 0.26 -10.19 -4.67
C TRP A 147 0.89 -9.40 -3.52
N LEU A 148 2.22 -9.34 -3.48
CA LEU A 148 2.94 -8.58 -2.46
C LEU A 148 2.66 -7.07 -2.58
N LEU A 149 2.61 -6.55 -3.80
CA LEU A 149 2.27 -5.17 -4.10
C LEU A 149 0.84 -4.85 -3.67
N ASP A 150 -0.12 -5.73 -3.98
CA ASP A 150 -1.53 -5.60 -3.59
C ASP A 150 -1.68 -5.59 -2.07
N PHE A 151 -1.08 -6.55 -1.38
CA PHE A 151 -1.12 -6.63 0.09
C PHE A 151 -0.51 -5.40 0.75
N SER A 152 0.59 -4.89 0.20
CA SER A 152 1.25 -3.69 0.73
C SER A 152 0.43 -2.44 0.48
N ASN A 153 -0.20 -2.30 -0.69
CA ASN A 153 -1.13 -1.21 -0.98
C ASN A 153 -2.32 -1.22 -0.03
N ASN A 154 -2.91 -2.39 0.22
CA ASN A 154 -3.99 -2.57 1.20
C ASN A 154 -3.53 -2.22 2.63
N THR A 155 -2.27 -2.52 2.98
CA THR A 155 -1.67 -2.19 4.28
C THR A 155 -1.51 -0.68 4.47
N VAL A 156 -1.05 0.04 3.45
CA VAL A 156 -0.78 1.49 3.54
C VAL A 156 -2.05 2.32 3.47
N GLN A 157 -3.09 1.84 2.76
CA GLN A 157 -4.31 2.61 2.49
C GLN A 157 -5.01 3.09 3.77
N GLY A 158 -5.22 2.20 4.74
CA GLY A 158 -5.90 2.52 6.01
C GLY A 158 -5.17 3.58 6.83
N PRO A 159 -3.89 3.34 7.19
CA PRO A 159 -3.06 4.30 7.91
C PRO A 159 -2.86 5.63 7.19
N ALA A 160 -2.69 5.63 5.86
CA ALA A 160 -2.54 6.86 5.07
C ALA A 160 -3.81 7.73 5.11
N ARG A 161 -4.99 7.11 4.98
CA ARG A 161 -6.27 7.83 5.09
C ARG A 161 -6.47 8.43 6.46
N ALA A 162 -6.12 7.67 7.50
CA ALA A 162 -6.26 8.11 8.88
C ALA A 162 -5.25 9.24 9.21
N LEU A 163 -4.02 9.16 8.67
CA LEU A 163 -3.02 10.23 8.80
C LEU A 163 -3.46 11.53 8.12
N MET A 164 -4.09 11.47 6.95
CA MET A 164 -4.64 12.67 6.30
C MET A 164 -5.72 13.34 7.15
N ALA A 165 -6.62 12.54 7.76
CA ALA A 165 -7.67 13.06 8.64
C ALA A 165 -7.13 13.67 9.94
N ASP A 166 -6.00 13.17 10.46
CA ASP A 166 -5.35 13.76 11.64
C ASP A 166 -4.63 15.09 11.33
N LEU A 167 -4.35 15.37 10.05
CA LEU A 167 -3.58 16.54 9.59
C LEU A 167 -4.45 17.66 8.99
N SER A 168 -5.72 17.39 8.69
CA SER A 168 -6.72 18.33 8.15
C SER A 168 -7.55 18.96 9.26
#